data_AF-A0A954MVL3-F1
#
_entry.id   AF-A0A954MVL3-F1
#
_cell.length_a   1.000
_cell.length_b   1.000
_cell.length_c   1.000
_cell.angle_alpha   90.00
_cell.angle_beta   90.00
_cell.angle_gamma   90.00
#
_symmetry.space_group_name_H-M   'P 1'
#
loop_
_entity.id
_entity.type
_entity.pdbx_description
1 polymer ?
#
loop_
_entity_poly.entity_id
_entity_poly.type
_entity_poly.pdbx_seq_one_letter_code
_entity_poly.pdbx_strand_id
1 'polypeptide(L)'
;MSVKLSTSSIASPATAEKSASSGETSVVLATYAVTCNPLEVEKVAQEIAYEQTVEVSPELISSRMILEDIVGRIDSIEHVPGSRETYQVRVAYQSHLTGAQLPQLLNLVYGNISMKSQIRLVDLQLPDDFLSRFPGPRFGIEELRSQLGVHGRPLLATALKPRGSSDQELARMAYRFAAGGGDLVKDDHNLVDHSLDNFESRIALIQREVQRANTAAGRSCLYLPNLILRDEELEPACEILLKHGIRGALVSPFVIGIERTRALAAKYPLFLMAHPTMTGAYFHDRKHGIAPGVLLGTLFRLVGADAVIFPNAGGRFTFTEEDCDEICRDLRQPLGSLRAAIPTPAGGMRWDNIPAMAEQFGEDSIYLIGSALISHSSDLQVGTREFLQKIEQYFQTRHTTPQSAFQSACEVPPSQANASTPQADLATQRLAFNPDFSWEGRPAVRYKADEKLPFRDVTRHELIGRNGERTSFDLRYFEIAPGGYSSLEKHQHTHTIIGVRGEGLLKLTVPVIDGEQDESLTIQPHDIAYVAPMTVHQLANPGTEPFGFFCVVDHDRDVPQAP
;
A
#
# COMPACT_ATOMS: atom_id res chain seq x y z
N MET A 1 -69.56 7.20 -14.30
CA MET A 1 -69.03 8.43 -13.67
C MET A 1 -67.82 8.03 -12.86
N SER A 2 -66.65 8.45 -13.35
CA SER A 2 -65.33 8.12 -12.81
C SER A 2 -65.08 8.81 -11.46
N VAL A 3 -64.62 8.07 -10.45
CA VAL A 3 -64.08 8.66 -9.23
C VAL A 3 -62.56 8.56 -9.29
N LYS A 4 -61.94 9.74 -9.41
CA LYS A 4 -60.50 9.97 -9.47
C LYS A 4 -59.88 9.82 -8.08
N LEU A 5 -58.74 9.14 -8.03
CA LEU A 5 -57.74 9.21 -6.97
C LEU A 5 -57.16 10.64 -6.90
N SER A 6 -57.08 11.20 -5.68
CA SER A 6 -56.29 12.40 -5.39
C SER A 6 -55.16 12.05 -4.44
N THR A 7 -53.94 12.30 -4.90
CA THR A 7 -52.66 12.21 -4.21
C THR A 7 -52.57 13.22 -3.06
N SER A 8 -52.04 12.79 -1.91
CA SER A 8 -51.53 13.70 -0.88
C SER A 8 -50.07 13.38 -0.59
N SER A 9 -49.27 14.44 -0.56
CA SER A 9 -47.82 14.51 -0.44
C SER A 9 -47.34 14.09 0.94
N ILE A 10 -46.39 13.17 1.01
CA ILE A 10 -45.63 12.87 2.23
C ILE A 10 -44.45 13.84 2.30
N ALA A 11 -44.44 14.65 3.36
CA ALA A 11 -43.36 15.55 3.72
C ALA A 11 -42.11 14.77 4.17
N SER A 12 -40.93 15.28 3.83
CA SER A 12 -39.62 14.81 4.30
C SER A 12 -39.53 14.76 5.83
N PRO A 13 -38.96 13.71 6.44
CA PRO A 13 -38.59 13.76 7.84
C PRO A 13 -37.29 14.53 7.98
N ALA A 14 -37.36 15.59 8.78
CA ALA A 14 -36.24 16.38 9.24
C ALA A 14 -35.18 15.52 9.95
N THR A 15 -33.93 15.96 9.80
CA THR A 15 -32.73 15.54 10.52
C THR A 15 -32.97 15.45 12.02
N ALA A 16 -33.04 14.23 12.55
CA ALA A 16 -32.91 13.97 13.97
C ALA A 16 -31.43 13.66 14.27
N GLU A 17 -30.76 14.58 14.94
CA GLU A 17 -29.49 14.34 15.62
C GLU A 17 -29.66 13.16 16.59
N LYS A 18 -29.04 12.02 16.29
CA LYS A 18 -28.96 10.90 17.23
C LYS A 18 -27.89 11.22 18.27
N SER A 19 -28.35 11.63 19.45
CA SER A 19 -27.57 11.59 20.68
C SER A 19 -27.17 10.14 20.99
N ALA A 20 -25.88 9.91 21.21
CA ALA A 20 -25.35 8.64 21.68
C ALA A 20 -25.79 8.36 23.13
N SER A 21 -26.64 7.34 23.33
CA SER A 21 -26.56 6.39 24.46
C SER A 21 -27.74 5.38 24.45
N SER A 22 -27.49 4.15 24.01
CA SER A 22 -28.09 2.91 24.53
C SER A 22 -27.43 1.72 23.81
N GLY A 23 -26.83 0.79 24.54
CA GLY A 23 -25.97 -0.28 24.02
C GLY A 23 -26.66 -1.26 23.05
N GLU A 24 -26.68 -0.93 21.77
CA GLU A 24 -26.81 -1.92 20.70
C GLU A 24 -25.48 -2.68 20.64
N THR A 25 -25.54 -3.97 20.97
CA THR A 25 -24.40 -4.88 20.82
C THR A 25 -24.03 -4.99 19.35
N SER A 26 -22.79 -4.62 19.01
CA SER A 26 -22.23 -4.76 17.66
C SER A 26 -22.12 -6.25 17.29
N VAL A 27 -22.62 -6.63 16.12
CA VAL A 27 -22.70 -8.03 15.68
C VAL A 27 -22.08 -8.24 14.31
N VAL A 28 -21.40 -9.37 14.13
CA VAL A 28 -21.02 -9.93 12.83
C VAL A 28 -22.13 -10.87 12.39
N LEU A 29 -22.63 -10.69 11.17
CA LEU A 29 -23.71 -11.50 10.62
C LEU A 29 -23.16 -12.35 9.47
N ALA A 30 -23.09 -13.66 9.68
CA ALA A 30 -22.65 -14.61 8.68
C ALA A 30 -23.85 -15.37 8.10
N THR A 31 -23.93 -15.44 6.78
CA THR A 31 -24.97 -16.21 6.08
C THR A 31 -24.36 -17.45 5.46
N TYR A 32 -24.92 -18.61 5.77
CA TYR A 32 -24.49 -19.90 5.27
C TYR A 32 -25.53 -20.49 4.34
N ALA A 33 -25.13 -20.92 3.14
CA ALA A 33 -25.91 -21.84 2.33
C ALA A 33 -25.66 -23.26 2.86
N VAL A 34 -26.68 -23.86 3.46
CA VAL A 34 -26.65 -25.20 4.04
C VAL A 34 -27.47 -26.14 3.16
N THR A 35 -26.86 -27.22 2.69
CA THR A 35 -27.58 -28.30 1.99
C THR A 35 -27.81 -29.48 2.93
N CYS A 36 -29.06 -29.73 3.30
CA CYS A 36 -29.43 -30.78 4.25
C CYS A 36 -30.88 -31.25 4.07
N ASN A 37 -31.25 -32.32 4.79
CA ASN A 37 -32.65 -32.71 4.91
C ASN A 37 -33.46 -31.55 5.54
N PRO A 38 -34.65 -31.20 5.00
CA PRO A 38 -35.53 -30.19 5.60
C PRO A 38 -35.80 -30.39 7.09
N LEU A 39 -35.83 -31.62 7.58
CA LEU A 39 -36.08 -31.94 9.00
C LEU A 39 -34.86 -31.69 9.90
N GLU A 40 -33.70 -31.38 9.32
CA GLU A 40 -32.43 -31.23 10.04
C GLU A 40 -31.91 -29.78 10.02
N VAL A 41 -32.54 -28.86 9.28
CA VAL A 41 -31.99 -27.51 9.06
C VAL A 41 -31.85 -26.72 10.36
N GLU A 42 -32.83 -26.79 11.26
CA GLU A 42 -32.77 -26.14 12.57
C GLU A 42 -31.63 -26.72 13.42
N LYS A 43 -31.41 -28.03 13.34
CA LYS A 43 -30.33 -28.70 14.04
C LYS A 43 -28.97 -28.27 13.48
N VAL A 44 -28.80 -28.23 12.16
CA VAL A 44 -27.56 -27.77 11.53
C VAL A 44 -27.30 -26.29 11.84
N ALA A 45 -28.33 -25.45 11.86
CA ALA A 45 -28.21 -24.05 12.26
C ALA A 45 -27.74 -23.89 13.71
N GLN A 46 -28.29 -24.69 14.63
CA GLN A 46 -27.83 -24.75 16.02
C GLN A 46 -26.40 -25.24 16.12
N GLU A 47 -26.02 -26.28 15.37
CA GLU A 47 -24.64 -26.75 15.32
C GLU A 47 -23.70 -25.64 14.85
N ILE A 48 -24.04 -24.88 13.79
CA ILE A 48 -23.21 -23.76 13.33
C ILE A 48 -23.02 -22.71 14.43
N ALA A 49 -24.09 -22.34 15.13
CA ALA A 49 -24.04 -21.36 16.21
C ALA A 49 -23.12 -21.83 17.37
N TYR A 50 -23.25 -23.08 17.80
CA TYR A 50 -22.54 -23.61 18.97
C TYR A 50 -21.09 -24.01 18.67
N GLU A 51 -20.83 -24.65 17.52
CA GLU A 51 -19.48 -25.13 17.12
C GLU A 51 -18.52 -23.99 16.81
N GLN A 52 -19.04 -22.80 16.51
CA GLN A 52 -18.22 -21.61 16.26
C GLN A 52 -17.98 -20.74 17.50
N THR A 53 -18.66 -21.01 18.63
CA THR A 53 -18.63 -20.13 19.80
C THR A 53 -18.25 -20.82 21.10
N VAL A 54 -18.86 -21.95 21.41
CA VAL A 54 -18.74 -22.61 22.72
C VAL A 54 -18.21 -24.04 22.65
N GLU A 55 -18.31 -24.71 21.50
CA GLU A 55 -17.76 -26.06 21.25
C GLU A 55 -18.19 -27.14 22.27
N VAL A 56 -19.33 -26.95 22.92
CA VAL A 56 -19.91 -27.89 23.88
C VAL A 56 -21.41 -28.02 23.67
N SER A 57 -21.97 -29.15 24.10
CA SER A 57 -23.41 -29.39 24.00
C SER A 57 -24.19 -28.38 24.86
N PRO A 58 -25.37 -27.91 24.39
CA PRO A 58 -26.15 -26.88 25.09
C PRO A 58 -26.46 -27.21 26.56
N GLU A 59 -26.63 -28.49 26.88
CA GLU A 59 -26.98 -28.97 28.22
C GLU A 59 -25.87 -28.75 29.26
N LEU A 60 -24.63 -28.52 28.80
CA LEU A 60 -23.48 -28.26 29.66
C LEU A 60 -23.32 -26.77 30.03
N ILE A 61 -24.09 -25.89 29.39
CA ILE A 61 -23.98 -24.43 29.59
C ILE A 61 -25.07 -23.97 30.56
N SER A 62 -24.69 -23.77 31.82
CA SER A 62 -25.57 -23.22 32.86
C SER A 62 -25.47 -21.70 33.02
N SER A 63 -24.43 -21.08 32.47
CA SER A 63 -24.23 -19.63 32.57
C SER A 63 -25.10 -18.86 31.58
N ARG A 64 -26.04 -18.08 32.11
CA ARG A 64 -26.88 -17.18 31.31
C ARG A 64 -26.07 -16.17 30.50
N MET A 65 -24.96 -15.69 31.04
CA MET A 65 -24.07 -14.76 30.35
C MET A 65 -23.45 -15.42 29.10
N ILE A 66 -23.04 -16.69 29.18
CA ILE A 66 -22.50 -17.41 28.01
C ILE A 66 -23.60 -17.59 26.95
N LEU A 67 -24.81 -17.95 27.36
CA LEU A 67 -25.94 -18.13 26.45
C LEU A 67 -26.37 -16.83 25.74
N GLU A 68 -26.28 -15.68 26.43
CA GLU A 68 -26.72 -14.39 25.88
C GLU A 68 -25.63 -13.66 25.09
N ASP A 69 -24.36 -13.79 25.48
CA ASP A 69 -23.25 -12.97 24.97
C ASP A 69 -22.21 -13.74 24.13
N ILE A 70 -22.10 -15.06 24.31
CA ILE A 70 -21.09 -15.87 23.61
C ILE A 70 -21.71 -16.72 22.51
N VAL A 71 -22.81 -17.42 22.81
CA VAL A 71 -23.46 -18.33 21.85
C VAL A 71 -23.98 -17.55 20.64
N GLY A 72 -23.67 -18.03 19.44
CA GLY A 72 -24.18 -17.46 18.20
C GLY A 72 -25.70 -17.51 18.17
N ARG A 73 -26.35 -16.42 17.75
CA ARG A 73 -27.81 -16.37 17.65
C ARG A 73 -28.24 -16.66 16.21
N ILE A 74 -29.06 -17.69 16.02
CA ILE A 74 -29.74 -17.90 14.74
C ILE A 74 -30.68 -16.72 14.50
N ASP A 75 -30.40 -15.97 13.45
CA ASP A 75 -31.16 -14.78 13.07
C ASP A 75 -32.29 -15.13 12.09
N SER A 76 -31.99 -15.95 11.08
CA SER A 76 -33.00 -16.49 10.17
C SER A 76 -32.60 -17.84 9.58
N ILE A 77 -33.62 -18.61 9.16
CA ILE A 77 -33.48 -19.81 8.35
C ILE A 77 -34.49 -19.69 7.22
N GLU A 78 -34.01 -19.59 5.98
CA GLU A 78 -34.83 -19.35 4.80
C GLU A 78 -34.54 -20.39 3.72
N HIS A 79 -35.58 -20.98 3.13
CA HIS A 79 -35.40 -21.92 2.03
C HIS A 79 -35.00 -21.18 0.74
N VAL A 80 -33.95 -21.65 0.06
CA VAL A 80 -33.48 -21.03 -1.19
C VAL A 80 -34.46 -21.35 -2.32
N PRO A 81 -35.08 -20.35 -2.97
CA PRO A 81 -36.00 -20.57 -4.08
C PRO A 81 -35.37 -21.41 -5.20
N GLY A 82 -36.10 -22.45 -5.65
CA GLY A 82 -35.63 -23.33 -6.73
C GLY A 82 -34.69 -24.47 -6.29
N SER A 83 -34.18 -24.46 -5.05
CA SER A 83 -33.55 -25.65 -4.46
C SER A 83 -34.59 -26.59 -3.85
N ARG A 84 -34.24 -27.86 -3.63
CA ARG A 84 -35.07 -28.81 -2.84
C ARG A 84 -34.59 -28.96 -1.40
N GLU A 85 -33.32 -28.66 -1.14
CA GLU A 85 -32.61 -29.07 0.08
C GLU A 85 -31.64 -27.99 0.58
N THR A 86 -31.66 -26.78 0.00
CA THR A 86 -30.73 -25.70 0.36
C THR A 86 -31.44 -24.59 1.12
N TYR A 87 -30.83 -24.16 2.22
CA TYR A 87 -31.32 -23.12 3.10
C TYR A 87 -30.25 -22.05 3.30
N GLN A 88 -30.65 -20.80 3.40
CA GLN A 88 -29.84 -19.72 3.95
C GLN A 88 -30.06 -19.67 5.45
N VAL A 89 -29.00 -19.98 6.20
CA VAL A 89 -28.97 -19.89 7.65
C VAL A 89 -28.14 -18.66 8.01
N ARG A 90 -28.76 -17.68 8.66
CA ARG A 90 -28.09 -16.46 9.10
C ARG A 90 -27.80 -16.54 10.59
N VAL A 91 -26.55 -16.36 10.98
CA VAL A 91 -26.11 -16.42 12.39
C VAL A 91 -25.44 -15.11 12.78
N ALA A 92 -25.92 -14.51 13.87
CA ALA A 92 -25.35 -13.32 14.47
C ALA A 92 -24.38 -13.70 15.59
N TYR A 93 -23.14 -13.25 15.47
CA TYR A 93 -22.09 -13.40 16.47
C TYR A 93 -21.76 -12.05 17.09
N GLN A 94 -21.51 -11.99 18.39
CA GLN A 94 -21.06 -10.75 19.02
C GLN A 94 -19.70 -10.34 18.46
N SER A 95 -19.56 -9.09 18.00
CA SER A 95 -18.38 -8.63 17.27
C SER A 95 -17.11 -8.72 18.11
N HIS A 96 -17.22 -8.56 19.43
CA HIS A 96 -16.09 -8.64 20.36
C HIS A 96 -15.41 -10.04 20.35
N LEU A 97 -16.11 -11.09 19.95
CA LEU A 97 -15.56 -12.46 19.81
C LEU A 97 -14.47 -12.54 18.74
N THR A 98 -14.48 -11.62 17.77
CA THR A 98 -13.42 -11.52 16.76
C THR A 98 -12.12 -10.94 17.32
N GLY A 99 -12.13 -10.37 18.53
CA GLY A 99 -10.97 -9.64 19.06
C GLY A 99 -10.48 -8.49 18.16
N ALA A 100 -11.31 -8.03 17.22
CA ALA A 100 -10.94 -7.11 16.14
C ALA A 100 -9.74 -7.60 15.28
N GLN A 101 -9.63 -8.91 15.08
CA GLN A 101 -8.54 -9.54 14.32
C GLN A 101 -9.08 -10.38 13.17
N LEU A 102 -8.44 -10.30 12.01
CA LEU A 102 -8.85 -11.07 10.83
C LEU A 102 -8.73 -12.59 11.03
N PRO A 103 -7.66 -13.14 11.65
CA PRO A 103 -7.59 -14.57 11.98
C PRO A 103 -8.76 -15.05 12.82
N GLN A 104 -9.15 -14.27 13.83
CA GLN A 104 -10.23 -14.63 14.75
C GLN A 104 -11.60 -14.46 14.12
N LEU A 105 -11.79 -13.47 13.24
CA LEU A 105 -12.97 -13.40 12.40
C LEU A 105 -13.13 -14.68 11.56
N LEU A 106 -12.06 -15.14 10.89
CA LEU A 106 -12.11 -16.36 10.09
C LEU A 106 -12.41 -17.60 10.93
N ASN A 107 -11.79 -17.72 12.11
CA ASN A 107 -12.07 -18.81 13.04
C ASN A 107 -13.52 -18.81 13.53
N LEU A 108 -14.09 -17.62 13.79
CA LEU A 108 -15.46 -17.45 14.26
C LEU A 108 -16.51 -17.75 13.17
N VAL A 109 -16.26 -17.36 11.92
CA VAL A 109 -17.27 -17.50 10.87
C VAL A 109 -17.11 -18.80 10.06
N TYR A 110 -15.93 -19.40 10.06
CA TYR A 110 -15.66 -20.59 9.24
C TYR A 110 -14.52 -21.49 9.81
N GLY A 111 -14.43 -21.63 11.13
CA GLY A 111 -13.49 -22.52 11.83
C GLY A 111 -13.96 -23.97 11.80
N ASN A 112 -14.45 -24.51 12.92
CA ASN A 112 -14.90 -25.91 13.03
C ASN A 112 -15.92 -26.35 11.96
N ILE A 113 -16.86 -25.48 11.60
CA ILE A 113 -17.87 -25.81 10.58
C ILE A 113 -17.28 -26.02 9.19
N SER A 114 -16.04 -25.56 8.93
CA SER A 114 -15.33 -25.85 7.67
C SER A 114 -14.99 -27.33 7.51
N MET A 115 -14.97 -28.10 8.61
CA MET A 115 -14.77 -29.54 8.59
C MET A 115 -16.08 -30.33 8.39
N LYS A 116 -17.24 -29.65 8.44
CA LYS A 116 -18.55 -30.24 8.15
C LYS A 116 -18.92 -30.00 6.68
N SER A 117 -19.26 -31.05 5.96
CA SER A 117 -19.65 -30.97 4.54
C SER A 117 -20.94 -30.18 4.35
N GLN A 118 -21.15 -29.65 3.15
CA GLN A 118 -22.43 -29.06 2.71
C GLN A 118 -22.87 -27.78 3.43
N ILE A 119 -21.93 -27.13 4.13
CA ILE A 119 -22.08 -25.79 4.67
C ILE A 119 -21.18 -24.87 3.85
N ARG A 120 -21.72 -23.77 3.32
CA ARG A 120 -20.96 -22.78 2.56
C ARG A 120 -21.23 -21.38 3.08
N LEU A 121 -20.21 -20.62 3.45
CA LEU A 121 -20.35 -19.20 3.80
C LEU A 121 -20.58 -18.37 2.53
N VAL A 122 -21.72 -17.70 2.42
CA VAL A 122 -22.16 -17.01 1.19
C VAL A 122 -22.34 -15.50 1.35
N ASP A 123 -22.45 -14.99 2.57
CA ASP A 123 -22.46 -13.55 2.85
C ASP A 123 -21.86 -13.27 4.23
N LEU A 124 -21.28 -12.08 4.38
CA LEU A 124 -20.67 -11.62 5.62
C LEU A 124 -20.89 -10.11 5.79
N GLN A 125 -21.71 -9.74 6.79
CA GLN A 125 -21.96 -8.35 7.15
C GLN A 125 -21.19 -8.03 8.42
N LEU A 126 -20.37 -6.98 8.33
CA LEU A 126 -19.43 -6.59 9.37
C LEU A 126 -19.82 -5.21 9.91
N PRO A 127 -19.80 -5.02 11.24
CA PRO A 127 -20.20 -3.77 11.83
C PRO A 127 -19.09 -2.71 11.72
N ASP A 128 -19.46 -1.44 11.68
CA ASP A 128 -18.52 -0.32 11.42
C ASP A 128 -17.40 -0.23 12.46
N ASP A 129 -17.67 -0.56 13.73
CA ASP A 129 -16.67 -0.56 14.80
C ASP A 129 -15.59 -1.62 14.57
N PHE A 130 -15.95 -2.80 14.04
CA PHE A 130 -14.98 -3.81 13.59
C PHE A 130 -14.21 -3.32 12.37
N LEU A 131 -14.92 -2.85 11.33
CA LEU A 131 -14.32 -2.40 10.07
C LEU A 131 -13.31 -1.25 10.28
N SER A 132 -13.57 -0.35 11.22
CA SER A 132 -12.70 0.78 11.56
C SER A 132 -11.29 0.38 12.03
N ARG A 133 -11.08 -0.90 12.39
CA ARG A 133 -9.78 -1.44 12.84
C ARG A 133 -8.92 -1.92 11.68
N PHE A 134 -9.47 -2.00 10.48
CA PHE A 134 -8.76 -2.43 9.29
C PHE A 134 -8.40 -1.23 8.43
N PRO A 135 -7.15 -1.13 7.93
CA PRO A 135 -6.78 -0.04 7.03
C PRO A 135 -7.51 -0.13 5.69
N GLY A 136 -7.88 -1.36 5.28
CA GLY A 136 -8.43 -1.63 3.97
C GLY A 136 -7.49 -1.26 2.84
N PRO A 137 -8.01 -1.16 1.60
CA PRO A 137 -7.22 -0.73 0.46
C PRO A 137 -6.67 0.69 0.66
N ARG A 138 -5.37 0.86 0.44
CA ARG A 138 -4.69 2.14 0.66
C ARG A 138 -4.95 3.12 -0.47
N PHE A 139 -4.92 2.62 -1.70
CA PHE A 139 -5.09 3.38 -2.93
C PHE A 139 -6.51 3.17 -3.46
N GLY A 140 -6.92 1.91 -3.64
CA GLY A 140 -8.17 1.59 -4.33
C GLY A 140 -8.24 2.18 -5.75
N ILE A 141 -9.46 2.33 -6.27
CA ILE A 141 -9.70 2.78 -7.66
C ILE A 141 -9.21 4.22 -7.91
N GLU A 142 -9.69 5.18 -7.12
CA GLU A 142 -9.51 6.61 -7.41
C GLU A 142 -8.05 7.04 -7.35
N GLU A 143 -7.34 6.66 -6.29
CA GLU A 143 -5.94 7.03 -6.09
C GLU A 143 -5.03 6.38 -7.14
N LEU A 144 -5.27 5.10 -7.49
CA LEU A 144 -4.49 4.45 -8.54
C LEU A 144 -4.65 5.19 -9.87
N ARG A 145 -5.87 5.57 -10.24
CA ARG A 145 -6.11 6.35 -11.47
C ARG A 145 -5.39 7.68 -11.44
N SER A 146 -5.41 8.38 -10.31
CA SER A 146 -4.69 9.65 -10.12
C SER A 146 -3.17 9.47 -10.34
N GLN A 147 -2.59 8.43 -9.76
CA GLN A 147 -1.16 8.13 -9.88
C GLN A 147 -0.73 7.70 -11.29
N LEU A 148 -1.63 7.04 -12.03
CA LEU A 148 -1.37 6.64 -13.40
C LEU A 148 -1.67 7.76 -14.42
N GLY A 149 -2.54 8.71 -14.05
CA GLY A 149 -3.09 9.71 -14.95
C GLY A 149 -4.01 9.11 -16.02
N VAL A 150 -4.70 8.00 -15.71
CA VAL A 150 -5.52 7.24 -16.65
C VAL A 150 -6.94 7.06 -16.11
N HIS A 151 -7.90 7.69 -16.79
CA HIS A 151 -9.31 7.71 -16.42
C HIS A 151 -10.20 7.30 -17.60
N GLY A 152 -11.44 6.91 -17.30
CA GLY A 152 -12.48 6.72 -18.31
C GLY A 152 -12.34 5.46 -19.15
N ARG A 153 -11.50 4.51 -18.75
CA ARG A 153 -11.35 3.16 -19.33
C ARG A 153 -10.80 2.17 -18.28
N PRO A 154 -10.98 0.85 -18.48
CA PRO A 154 -10.26 -0.15 -17.71
C PRO A 154 -8.75 -0.03 -17.94
N LEU A 155 -8.00 -0.27 -16.87
CA LEU A 155 -6.54 -0.30 -16.92
C LEU A 155 -6.10 -1.60 -17.58
N LEU A 156 -5.04 -1.57 -18.37
CA LEU A 156 -4.48 -2.74 -19.02
C LEU A 156 -3.26 -3.23 -18.24
N ALA A 157 -3.28 -4.50 -17.87
CA ALA A 157 -2.17 -5.16 -17.22
C ALA A 157 -1.69 -6.41 -17.97
N THR A 158 -0.42 -6.76 -17.80
CA THR A 158 0.16 -8.03 -18.27
C THR A 158 1.04 -8.70 -17.21
N ALA A 159 1.24 -10.01 -17.36
CA ALA A 159 2.16 -10.78 -16.54
C ALA A 159 3.42 -11.17 -17.34
N LEU A 160 4.59 -11.01 -16.73
CA LEU A 160 5.88 -11.35 -17.31
C LEU A 160 6.08 -12.87 -17.34
N LYS A 161 6.06 -13.46 -18.55
CA LYS A 161 6.08 -14.91 -18.79
C LYS A 161 6.64 -15.22 -20.19
N PRO A 162 7.10 -16.45 -20.50
CA PRO A 162 6.98 -17.70 -19.73
C PRO A 162 7.96 -17.82 -18.55
N ARG A 163 7.68 -18.77 -17.65
CA ARG A 163 8.65 -19.19 -16.64
C ARG A 163 9.90 -19.75 -17.32
N GLY A 164 11.08 -19.37 -16.81
CA GLY A 164 12.38 -19.78 -17.37
C GLY A 164 13.00 -18.77 -18.34
N SER A 165 12.30 -17.68 -18.67
CA SER A 165 12.91 -16.53 -19.33
C SER A 165 13.98 -15.89 -18.46
N SER A 166 15.04 -15.39 -19.08
CA SER A 166 16.09 -14.62 -18.41
C SER A 166 15.57 -13.26 -17.92
N ASP A 167 16.22 -12.68 -16.91
CA ASP A 167 15.86 -11.36 -16.40
C ASP A 167 15.91 -10.29 -17.49
N GLN A 168 16.85 -10.40 -18.45
CA GLN A 168 16.94 -9.48 -19.59
C GLN A 168 15.76 -9.65 -20.56
N GLU A 169 15.19 -10.83 -20.71
CA GLU A 169 13.97 -11.04 -21.50
C GLU A 169 12.75 -10.47 -20.79
N LEU A 170 12.60 -10.75 -19.49
CA LEU A 170 11.51 -10.20 -18.68
C LEU A 170 11.53 -8.66 -18.69
N ALA A 171 12.70 -8.04 -18.52
CA ALA A 171 12.84 -6.59 -18.55
C ALA A 171 12.54 -5.99 -19.95
N ARG A 172 12.95 -6.67 -21.03
CA ARG A 172 12.58 -6.26 -22.41
C ARG A 172 11.08 -6.36 -22.65
N MET A 173 10.42 -7.39 -22.13
CA MET A 173 8.96 -7.52 -22.20
C MET A 173 8.25 -6.39 -21.44
N ALA A 174 8.70 -6.10 -20.23
CA ALA A 174 8.18 -5.00 -19.41
C ALA A 174 8.31 -3.65 -20.14
N TYR A 175 9.48 -3.35 -20.71
CA TYR A 175 9.68 -2.16 -21.53
C TYR A 175 8.69 -2.09 -22.69
N ARG A 176 8.58 -3.15 -23.49
CA ARG A 176 7.71 -3.17 -24.68
C ARG A 176 6.25 -2.97 -24.32
N PHE A 177 5.78 -3.62 -23.25
CA PHE A 177 4.42 -3.44 -22.76
C PHE A 177 4.17 -2.00 -22.30
N ALA A 178 5.04 -1.45 -21.45
CA ALA A 178 4.92 -0.07 -20.98
C ALA A 178 5.00 0.95 -22.13
N ALA A 179 5.94 0.78 -23.07
CA ALA A 179 6.08 1.61 -24.26
C ALA A 179 4.92 1.45 -25.26
N GLY A 180 4.12 0.39 -25.12
CA GLY A 180 2.88 0.17 -25.87
C GLY A 180 1.69 0.93 -25.28
N GLY A 181 1.86 1.52 -24.09
CA GLY A 181 0.84 2.25 -23.36
C GLY A 181 0.14 1.45 -22.27
N GLY A 182 0.64 0.25 -21.93
CA GLY A 182 0.11 -0.55 -20.82
C GLY A 182 0.29 0.15 -19.47
N ASP A 183 -0.59 -0.14 -18.52
CA ASP A 183 -0.70 0.63 -17.27
C ASP A 183 -0.06 -0.09 -16.07
N LEU A 184 -0.11 -1.43 -16.03
CA LEU A 184 0.55 -2.23 -14.99
C LEU A 184 1.23 -3.47 -15.56
N VAL A 185 2.47 -3.73 -15.16
CA VAL A 185 3.17 -4.99 -15.41
C VAL A 185 3.41 -5.70 -14.09
N LYS A 186 3.09 -6.99 -14.04
CA LYS A 186 3.34 -7.83 -12.85
C LYS A 186 4.26 -8.98 -13.17
N ASP A 187 4.97 -9.45 -12.17
CA ASP A 187 5.62 -10.76 -12.22
C ASP A 187 4.58 -11.87 -12.42
N ASP A 188 4.94 -12.98 -13.07
CA ASP A 188 4.15 -14.21 -12.92
C ASP A 188 4.34 -14.76 -11.50
N HIS A 189 3.27 -15.27 -10.88
CA HIS A 189 3.34 -15.80 -9.51
C HIS A 189 4.21 -17.07 -9.41
N ASN A 190 4.63 -17.64 -10.55
CA ASN A 190 5.55 -18.78 -10.63
C ASN A 190 7.00 -18.38 -10.93
N LEU A 191 7.33 -17.08 -10.98
CA LEU A 191 8.73 -16.65 -10.99
C LEU A 191 9.37 -16.99 -9.64
N VAL A 192 10.59 -17.53 -9.71
CA VAL A 192 11.32 -18.02 -8.54
C VAL A 192 12.68 -17.35 -8.53
N ASP A 193 12.98 -16.66 -7.45
CA ASP A 193 14.32 -16.16 -7.12
C ASP A 193 14.94 -17.09 -6.07
N HIS A 194 16.23 -17.37 -6.19
CA HIS A 194 16.92 -18.30 -5.28
C HIS A 194 17.45 -17.60 -4.01
N SER A 195 17.49 -16.27 -4.01
CA SER A 195 17.90 -15.43 -2.89
C SER A 195 17.31 -14.03 -3.01
N LEU A 196 17.35 -13.25 -1.92
CA LEU A 196 17.00 -11.82 -1.94
C LEU A 196 17.90 -11.00 -2.88
N ASP A 197 19.17 -11.37 -3.04
CA ASP A 197 20.08 -10.69 -3.99
C ASP A 197 19.65 -10.92 -5.45
N ASN A 198 19.20 -12.14 -5.77
CA ASN A 198 18.65 -12.45 -7.09
C ASN A 198 17.33 -11.71 -7.32
N PHE A 199 16.46 -11.68 -6.31
CA PHE A 199 15.24 -10.88 -6.34
C PHE A 199 15.54 -9.40 -6.60
N GLU A 200 16.43 -8.77 -5.81
CA GLU A 200 16.81 -7.36 -5.98
C GLU A 200 17.37 -7.10 -7.39
N SER A 201 18.28 -7.95 -7.86
CA SER A 201 18.90 -7.82 -9.18
C SER A 201 17.87 -7.86 -10.31
N ARG A 202 16.92 -8.80 -10.24
CA ARG A 202 15.85 -8.95 -11.24
C ARG A 202 14.89 -7.77 -11.24
N ILE A 203 14.41 -7.37 -10.06
CA ILE A 203 13.45 -6.26 -9.99
C ILE A 203 14.09 -4.93 -10.40
N ALA A 204 15.36 -4.70 -10.06
CA ALA A 204 16.06 -3.46 -10.41
C ALA A 204 16.22 -3.34 -11.92
N LEU A 205 16.54 -4.45 -12.59
CA LEU A 205 16.62 -4.51 -14.05
C LEU A 205 15.26 -4.22 -14.71
N ILE A 206 14.19 -4.88 -14.26
CA ILE A 206 12.84 -4.69 -14.82
C ILE A 206 12.36 -3.25 -14.57
N GLN A 207 12.50 -2.75 -13.34
CA GLN A 207 12.07 -1.41 -12.96
C GLN A 207 12.79 -0.33 -13.78
N ARG A 208 14.10 -0.48 -14.01
CA ARG A 208 14.86 0.45 -14.86
C ARG A 208 14.28 0.54 -16.27
N GLU A 209 13.90 -0.60 -16.84
CA GLU A 209 13.33 -0.66 -18.18
C GLU A 209 11.90 -0.10 -18.24
N VAL A 210 11.07 -0.36 -17.23
CA VAL A 210 9.74 0.27 -17.08
C VAL A 210 9.88 1.80 -16.95
N GLN A 211 10.80 2.28 -16.11
CA GLN A 211 11.05 3.71 -15.93
C GLN A 211 11.56 4.35 -17.22
N ARG A 212 12.41 3.67 -18.00
CA ARG A 212 12.84 4.16 -19.32
C ARG A 212 11.65 4.36 -20.26
N ALA A 213 10.70 3.42 -20.29
CA ALA A 213 9.49 3.55 -21.10
C ALA A 213 8.59 4.70 -20.60
N ASN A 214 8.40 4.81 -19.28
CA ASN A 214 7.62 5.86 -18.65
C ASN A 214 8.15 7.27 -19.01
N THR A 215 9.46 7.49 -18.82
CA THR A 215 10.12 8.75 -19.16
C THR A 215 10.00 9.08 -20.64
N ALA A 216 10.22 8.11 -21.53
CA ALA A 216 10.13 8.33 -22.98
C ALA A 216 8.70 8.67 -23.45
N ALA A 217 7.68 8.11 -22.81
CA ALA A 217 6.28 8.29 -23.18
C ALA A 217 5.56 9.40 -22.39
N GLY A 218 6.16 9.95 -21.33
CA GLY A 218 5.49 10.87 -20.41
C GLY A 218 4.30 10.23 -19.68
N ARG A 219 4.37 8.92 -19.41
CA ARG A 219 3.30 8.12 -18.78
C ARG A 219 3.81 7.42 -17.53
N SER A 220 2.89 6.87 -16.74
CA SER A 220 3.20 6.06 -15.56
C SER A 220 2.64 4.64 -15.77
N CYS A 221 3.53 3.66 -15.93
CA CYS A 221 3.25 2.23 -15.84
C CYS A 221 3.86 1.71 -14.54
N LEU A 222 3.08 0.98 -13.75
CA LEU A 222 3.54 0.38 -12.50
C LEU A 222 4.10 -1.02 -12.71
N TYR A 223 5.21 -1.32 -12.04
CA TYR A 223 5.73 -2.68 -11.93
C TYR A 223 5.35 -3.29 -10.57
N LEU A 224 4.85 -4.54 -10.57
CA LEU A 224 4.41 -5.28 -9.40
C LEU A 224 5.22 -6.58 -9.24
N PRO A 225 6.34 -6.56 -8.51
CA PRO A 225 7.12 -7.75 -8.18
C PRO A 225 6.33 -8.74 -7.32
N ASN A 226 6.60 -10.03 -7.47
CA ASN A 226 5.97 -11.09 -6.70
C ASN A 226 6.60 -11.27 -5.31
N LEU A 227 5.78 -11.25 -4.26
CA LEU A 227 6.23 -11.41 -2.86
C LEU A 227 5.93 -12.79 -2.27
N ILE A 228 5.81 -13.83 -3.09
CA ILE A 228 5.80 -15.22 -2.56
C ILE A 228 7.24 -15.56 -2.14
N LEU A 229 7.60 -15.17 -0.92
CA LEU A 229 8.91 -15.33 -0.30
C LEU A 229 8.78 -15.98 1.08
N ARG A 230 9.91 -16.29 1.74
CA ARG A 230 9.89 -16.67 3.15
C ARG A 230 9.47 -15.48 4.03
N ASP A 231 8.91 -15.76 5.20
CA ASP A 231 8.32 -14.71 6.05
C ASP A 231 9.33 -13.65 6.49
N GLU A 232 10.55 -14.09 6.83
CA GLU A 232 11.68 -13.25 7.21
C GLU A 232 12.22 -12.38 6.06
N GLU A 233 11.89 -12.72 4.81
CA GLU A 233 12.32 -12.00 3.60
C GLU A 233 11.30 -10.96 3.12
N LEU A 234 10.05 -11.02 3.59
CA LEU A 234 8.97 -10.16 3.10
C LEU A 234 9.21 -8.67 3.40
N GLU A 235 9.63 -8.35 4.62
CA GLU A 235 9.90 -6.96 5.02
C GLU A 235 11.14 -6.38 4.31
N PRO A 236 12.30 -7.08 4.28
CA PRO A 236 13.42 -6.68 3.45
C PRO A 236 13.06 -6.51 1.97
N ALA A 237 12.24 -7.41 1.41
CA ALA A 237 11.80 -7.29 0.02
C ALA A 237 10.97 -6.01 -0.20
N CYS A 238 10.05 -5.66 0.71
CA CYS A 238 9.28 -4.42 0.64
C CYS A 238 10.19 -3.18 0.69
N GLU A 239 11.22 -3.18 1.53
CA GLU A 239 12.20 -2.10 1.62
C GLU A 239 13.03 -1.97 0.33
N ILE A 240 13.43 -3.10 -0.25
CA ILE A 240 14.09 -3.16 -1.56
C ILE A 240 13.17 -2.57 -2.65
N LEU A 241 11.87 -2.89 -2.65
CA LEU A 241 10.93 -2.29 -3.62
C LEU A 241 10.95 -0.77 -3.53
N LEU A 242 10.81 -0.22 -2.32
CA LEU A 242 10.78 1.23 -2.09
C LEU A 242 12.11 1.89 -2.47
N LYS A 243 13.24 1.27 -2.14
CA LYS A 243 14.60 1.72 -2.53
C LYS A 243 14.74 1.89 -4.05
N HIS A 244 14.13 1.01 -4.85
CA HIS A 244 14.14 1.08 -6.31
C HIS A 244 12.99 1.91 -6.90
N GLY A 245 12.24 2.63 -6.07
CA GLY A 245 11.11 3.47 -6.50
C GLY A 245 9.89 2.66 -6.99
N ILE A 246 9.81 1.38 -6.65
CA ILE A 246 8.66 0.52 -6.96
C ILE A 246 7.55 0.82 -5.95
N ARG A 247 6.33 0.99 -6.46
CA ARG A 247 5.16 1.47 -5.69
C ARG A 247 4.04 0.46 -5.59
N GLY A 248 4.23 -0.76 -6.05
CA GLY A 248 3.26 -1.83 -5.86
C GLY A 248 3.91 -3.20 -5.85
N ALA A 249 3.12 -4.18 -5.41
CA ALA A 249 3.53 -5.56 -5.27
C ALA A 249 2.40 -6.52 -5.61
N LEU A 250 2.77 -7.69 -6.12
CA LEU A 250 1.89 -8.84 -6.24
C LEU A 250 2.03 -9.68 -4.96
N VAL A 251 0.92 -9.90 -4.26
CA VAL A 251 0.85 -10.71 -3.05
C VAL A 251 -0.09 -11.90 -3.25
N SER A 252 0.15 -12.99 -2.54
CA SER A 252 -0.73 -14.17 -2.54
C SER A 252 -1.22 -14.43 -1.12
N PRO A 253 -2.35 -13.84 -0.69
CA PRO A 253 -2.76 -13.85 0.72
C PRO A 253 -2.86 -15.24 1.34
N PHE A 254 -3.31 -16.25 0.59
CA PHE A 254 -3.45 -17.61 1.10
C PHE A 254 -2.13 -18.42 1.14
N VAL A 255 -1.11 -18.01 0.38
CA VAL A 255 0.21 -18.67 0.40
C VAL A 255 1.09 -18.06 1.47
N ILE A 256 1.09 -16.72 1.58
CA ILE A 256 1.91 -15.97 2.55
C ILE A 256 1.27 -15.97 3.94
N GLY A 257 -0.06 -16.01 4.00
CA GLY A 257 -0.84 -15.82 5.22
C GLY A 257 -1.65 -14.51 5.15
N ILE A 258 -2.95 -14.62 5.43
CA ILE A 258 -3.89 -13.53 5.23
C ILE A 258 -3.60 -12.34 6.16
N GLU A 259 -3.26 -12.63 7.42
CA GLU A 259 -2.90 -11.65 8.42
C GLU A 259 -1.51 -11.03 8.16
N ARG A 260 -0.57 -11.84 7.67
CA ARG A 260 0.75 -11.33 7.27
C ARG A 260 0.63 -10.34 6.12
N THR A 261 -0.23 -10.64 5.14
CA THR A 261 -0.52 -9.72 4.03
C THR A 261 -1.17 -8.43 4.54
N ARG A 262 -2.10 -8.52 5.50
CA ARG A 262 -2.71 -7.34 6.15
C ARG A 262 -1.69 -6.46 6.86
N ALA A 263 -0.75 -7.08 7.58
CA ALA A 263 0.33 -6.35 8.24
C ALA A 263 1.24 -5.61 7.24
N LEU A 264 1.58 -6.25 6.12
CA LEU A 264 2.35 -5.61 5.03
C LEU A 264 1.59 -4.44 4.42
N ALA A 265 0.30 -4.60 4.12
CA ALA A 265 -0.57 -3.54 3.59
C ALA A 265 -0.65 -2.32 4.52
N ALA A 266 -0.70 -2.57 5.84
CA ALA A 266 -0.74 -1.53 6.85
C ALA A 266 0.60 -0.78 6.98
N LYS A 267 1.72 -1.50 6.91
CA LYS A 267 3.07 -0.96 7.16
C LYS A 267 3.66 -0.24 5.95
N TYR A 268 3.52 -0.81 4.75
CA TYR A 268 4.21 -0.30 3.56
C TYR A 268 3.25 0.46 2.63
N PRO A 269 3.67 1.59 2.04
CA PRO A 269 2.87 2.37 1.11
C PRO A 269 2.94 1.79 -0.32
N LEU A 270 2.64 0.51 -0.44
CA LEU A 270 2.65 -0.25 -1.70
C LEU A 270 1.23 -0.55 -2.16
N PHE A 271 0.94 -0.32 -3.44
CA PHE A 271 -0.27 -0.81 -4.08
C PHE A 271 -0.24 -2.33 -4.13
N LEU A 272 -1.21 -2.99 -3.49
CA LEU A 272 -1.24 -4.45 -3.39
C LEU A 272 -2.22 -5.06 -4.38
N MET A 273 -1.70 -5.83 -5.33
CA MET A 273 -2.50 -6.70 -6.18
C MET A 273 -2.51 -8.12 -5.61
N ALA A 274 -3.66 -8.59 -5.15
CA ALA A 274 -3.84 -9.92 -4.59
C ALA A 274 -4.09 -10.97 -5.68
N HIS A 275 -3.28 -12.03 -5.67
CA HIS A 275 -3.41 -13.18 -6.55
C HIS A 275 -4.26 -14.29 -5.89
N PRO A 276 -5.16 -14.97 -6.62
CA PRO A 276 -6.11 -15.94 -6.07
C PRO A 276 -5.51 -17.35 -5.92
N THR A 277 -4.18 -17.50 -5.93
CA THR A 277 -3.58 -18.83 -5.80
C THR A 277 -3.99 -19.49 -4.48
N MET A 278 -4.16 -20.82 -4.49
CA MET A 278 -4.76 -21.64 -3.42
C MET A 278 -6.24 -21.39 -3.08
N THR A 279 -6.85 -20.26 -3.49
CA THR A 279 -8.24 -19.94 -3.09
C THR A 279 -9.29 -20.86 -3.72
N GLY A 280 -8.98 -21.50 -4.85
CA GLY A 280 -9.88 -22.44 -5.53
C GLY A 280 -10.34 -23.62 -4.67
N ALA A 281 -9.55 -24.00 -3.65
CA ALA A 281 -9.93 -25.03 -2.69
C ALA A 281 -11.18 -24.67 -1.86
N TYR A 282 -11.52 -23.37 -1.76
CA TYR A 282 -12.61 -22.88 -0.93
C TYR A 282 -13.92 -22.64 -1.67
N PHE A 283 -13.94 -22.52 -3.00
CA PHE A 283 -15.17 -22.19 -3.74
C PHE A 283 -15.47 -23.11 -4.94
N HIS A 284 -14.63 -24.12 -5.21
CA HIS A 284 -14.89 -25.05 -6.31
C HIS A 284 -16.12 -25.93 -6.05
N ASP A 285 -16.33 -26.37 -4.80
CA ASP A 285 -17.58 -27.01 -4.40
C ASP A 285 -18.67 -25.94 -4.20
N ARG A 286 -19.79 -26.08 -4.90
CA ARG A 286 -20.91 -25.14 -4.78
C ARG A 286 -21.72 -25.32 -3.51
N LYS A 287 -21.58 -26.46 -2.83
CA LYS A 287 -22.29 -26.79 -1.59
C LYS A 287 -21.42 -26.58 -0.35
N HIS A 288 -20.12 -26.37 -0.49
CA HIS A 288 -19.22 -26.29 0.65
C HIS A 288 -18.10 -25.27 0.44
N GLY A 289 -17.67 -24.61 1.52
CA GLY A 289 -16.56 -23.66 1.51
C GLY A 289 -17.00 -22.21 1.66
N ILE A 290 -16.38 -21.27 0.96
CA ILE A 290 -16.65 -19.83 1.05
C ILE A 290 -16.97 -19.32 -0.35
N ALA A 291 -18.00 -18.49 -0.52
CA ALA A 291 -18.34 -17.93 -1.82
C ALA A 291 -17.24 -16.99 -2.35
N PRO A 292 -17.03 -16.92 -3.68
CA PRO A 292 -15.98 -16.10 -4.28
C PRO A 292 -16.07 -14.62 -3.90
N GLY A 293 -17.25 -14.03 -3.80
CA GLY A 293 -17.43 -12.62 -3.42
C GLY A 293 -17.05 -12.37 -1.96
N VAL A 294 -17.43 -13.26 -1.04
CA VAL A 294 -16.96 -13.19 0.35
C VAL A 294 -15.44 -13.32 0.43
N LEU A 295 -14.86 -14.30 -0.25
CA LEU A 295 -13.43 -14.61 -0.14
C LEU A 295 -12.53 -13.60 -0.86
N LEU A 296 -12.77 -13.39 -2.15
CA LEU A 296 -11.96 -12.54 -3.02
C LEU A 296 -12.43 -11.08 -3.00
N GLY A 297 -13.66 -10.81 -2.58
CA GLY A 297 -14.17 -9.45 -2.38
C GLY A 297 -13.98 -8.97 -0.96
N THR A 298 -14.88 -9.35 -0.06
CA THR A 298 -14.95 -8.83 1.32
C THR A 298 -13.66 -9.10 2.11
N LEU A 299 -13.20 -10.34 2.18
CA LEU A 299 -12.02 -10.69 2.98
C LEU A 299 -10.73 -10.10 2.42
N PHE A 300 -10.53 -10.11 1.09
CA PHE A 300 -9.33 -9.51 0.50
C PHE A 300 -9.32 -7.98 0.58
N ARG A 301 -10.49 -7.31 0.66
CA ARG A 301 -10.55 -5.90 1.03
C ARG A 301 -10.14 -5.64 2.46
N LEU A 302 -10.54 -6.48 3.42
CA LEU A 302 -10.08 -6.37 4.82
C LEU A 302 -8.57 -6.56 4.96
N VAL A 303 -7.99 -7.42 4.14
CA VAL A 303 -6.53 -7.60 4.03
C VAL A 303 -5.84 -6.32 3.55
N GLY A 304 -6.53 -5.46 2.82
CA GLY A 304 -5.97 -4.25 2.24
C GLY A 304 -5.45 -4.42 0.81
N ALA A 305 -5.98 -5.39 0.07
CA ALA A 305 -5.70 -5.50 -1.36
C ALA A 305 -6.37 -4.36 -2.14
N ASP A 306 -5.60 -3.62 -2.93
CA ASP A 306 -6.09 -2.55 -3.80
C ASP A 306 -6.70 -3.09 -5.09
N ALA A 307 -6.19 -4.21 -5.57
CA ALA A 307 -6.71 -4.94 -6.72
C ALA A 307 -6.76 -6.43 -6.43
N VAL A 308 -7.79 -7.12 -6.90
CA VAL A 308 -7.92 -8.56 -6.71
C VAL A 308 -8.08 -9.27 -8.04
N ILE A 309 -7.14 -10.18 -8.32
CA ILE A 309 -7.16 -11.02 -9.50
C ILE A 309 -8.17 -12.16 -9.30
N PHE A 310 -9.03 -12.42 -10.28
CA PHE A 310 -9.90 -13.59 -10.31
C PHE A 310 -10.05 -14.14 -11.74
N PRO A 311 -10.35 -15.44 -11.92
CA PRO A 311 -10.58 -16.02 -13.24
C PRO A 311 -11.82 -15.44 -13.93
N ASN A 312 -11.70 -15.09 -15.21
CA ASN A 312 -12.83 -14.70 -16.04
C ASN A 312 -13.75 -15.90 -16.36
N ALA A 313 -15.05 -15.62 -16.48
CA ALA A 313 -16.02 -16.58 -16.99
C ALA A 313 -15.71 -17.05 -18.43
N GLY A 314 -16.09 -18.27 -18.78
CA GLY A 314 -15.87 -18.82 -20.13
C GLY A 314 -14.39 -19.02 -20.51
N GLY A 315 -13.49 -19.00 -19.52
CA GLY A 315 -12.07 -19.29 -19.67
C GLY A 315 -11.75 -20.77 -19.43
N ARG A 316 -10.52 -21.03 -18.98
CA ARG A 316 -10.04 -22.38 -18.61
C ARG A 316 -10.62 -22.89 -17.28
N PHE A 317 -11.05 -21.98 -16.41
CA PHE A 317 -11.52 -22.28 -15.07
C PHE A 317 -13.05 -22.27 -15.01
N THR A 318 -13.63 -22.88 -13.97
CA THR A 318 -15.07 -23.12 -13.82
C THR A 318 -15.87 -21.91 -13.31
N PHE A 319 -15.33 -20.69 -13.47
CA PHE A 319 -16.02 -19.47 -13.04
C PHE A 319 -17.21 -19.17 -13.95
N THR A 320 -18.34 -18.82 -13.35
CA THR A 320 -19.54 -18.33 -14.03
C THR A 320 -19.52 -16.81 -14.11
N GLU A 321 -20.42 -16.24 -14.91
CA GLU A 321 -20.64 -14.78 -14.92
C GLU A 321 -21.11 -14.30 -13.55
N GLU A 322 -22.00 -15.07 -12.89
CA GLU A 322 -22.48 -14.80 -11.53
C GLU A 322 -21.34 -14.72 -10.50
N ASP A 323 -20.34 -15.63 -10.56
CA ASP A 323 -19.17 -15.55 -9.67
C ASP A 323 -18.40 -14.24 -9.88
N CYS A 324 -18.21 -13.86 -11.14
CA CYS A 324 -17.48 -12.65 -11.51
C CYS A 324 -18.24 -11.40 -11.01
N ASP A 325 -19.56 -11.40 -11.17
CA ASP A 325 -20.43 -10.30 -10.75
C ASP A 325 -20.48 -10.16 -9.22
N GLU A 326 -20.54 -11.29 -8.49
CA GLU A 326 -20.46 -11.32 -7.02
C GLU A 326 -19.14 -10.72 -6.52
N ILE A 327 -18.00 -11.13 -7.11
CA ILE A 327 -16.69 -10.57 -6.77
C ILE A 327 -16.64 -9.08 -7.11
N CYS A 328 -17.10 -8.67 -8.28
CA CYS A 328 -17.08 -7.27 -8.69
C CYS A 328 -17.98 -6.38 -7.80
N ARG A 329 -19.11 -6.91 -7.34
CA ARG A 329 -19.99 -6.24 -6.38
C ARG A 329 -19.29 -6.08 -5.04
N ASP A 330 -18.78 -7.16 -4.46
CA ASP A 330 -18.23 -7.16 -3.11
C ASP A 330 -16.90 -6.38 -3.01
N LEU A 331 -16.16 -6.30 -4.13
CA LEU A 331 -14.97 -5.44 -4.23
C LEU A 331 -15.31 -3.93 -4.23
N ARG A 332 -16.51 -3.54 -4.66
CA ARG A 332 -16.86 -2.13 -4.91
C ARG A 332 -17.93 -1.58 -3.97
N GLN A 333 -18.81 -2.41 -3.45
CA GLN A 333 -19.91 -1.97 -2.59
C GLN A 333 -19.39 -1.28 -1.32
N PRO A 334 -20.16 -0.36 -0.72
CA PRO A 334 -19.80 0.23 0.57
C PRO A 334 -19.51 -0.85 1.62
N LEU A 335 -18.39 -0.70 2.33
CA LEU A 335 -17.98 -1.59 3.41
C LEU A 335 -17.34 -0.74 4.51
N GLY A 336 -18.20 -0.10 5.31
CA GLY A 336 -17.78 0.94 6.26
C GLY A 336 -17.03 2.08 5.53
N SER A 337 -15.90 2.50 6.09
CA SER A 337 -15.01 3.50 5.49
C SER A 337 -13.94 2.91 4.57
N LEU A 338 -13.95 1.61 4.29
CA LEU A 338 -12.92 0.98 3.46
C LEU A 338 -13.10 1.37 2.00
N ARG A 339 -12.00 1.75 1.34
CA ARG A 339 -12.02 2.04 -0.10
C ARG A 339 -12.46 0.81 -0.92
N ALA A 340 -13.03 1.08 -2.09
CA ALA A 340 -13.29 0.03 -3.08
C ALA A 340 -11.96 -0.50 -3.64
N ALA A 341 -11.89 -1.82 -3.78
CA ALA A 341 -10.79 -2.49 -4.46
C ALA A 341 -11.15 -2.73 -5.93
N ILE A 342 -10.13 -2.90 -6.77
CA ILE A 342 -10.28 -2.97 -8.22
C ILE A 342 -10.46 -4.43 -8.66
N PRO A 343 -11.60 -4.79 -9.27
CA PRO A 343 -11.77 -6.08 -9.92
C PRO A 343 -10.74 -6.27 -11.03
N THR A 344 -9.98 -7.36 -10.96
CA THR A 344 -8.95 -7.69 -11.95
C THR A 344 -9.25 -9.04 -12.60
N PRO A 345 -10.25 -9.13 -13.51
CA PRO A 345 -10.49 -10.36 -14.24
C PRO A 345 -9.23 -10.78 -15.01
N ALA A 346 -8.99 -12.09 -15.06
CA ALA A 346 -7.81 -12.67 -15.68
C ALA A 346 -8.10 -14.05 -16.30
N GLY A 347 -7.33 -14.39 -17.33
CA GLY A 347 -7.43 -15.69 -18.01
C GLY A 347 -8.64 -15.77 -18.94
N GLY A 348 -8.47 -16.27 -20.17
CA GLY A 348 -9.56 -16.31 -21.14
C GLY A 348 -9.97 -14.94 -21.72
N MET A 349 -9.31 -13.85 -21.33
CA MET A 349 -9.49 -12.53 -21.92
C MET A 349 -8.76 -12.44 -23.27
N ARG A 350 -9.52 -12.41 -24.35
CA ARG A 350 -9.08 -12.50 -25.74
C ARG A 350 -9.47 -11.23 -26.49
N TRP A 351 -8.97 -11.10 -27.72
CA TRP A 351 -9.37 -10.00 -28.59
C TRP A 351 -10.89 -9.95 -28.78
N ASP A 352 -11.54 -11.07 -29.05
CA ASP A 352 -12.94 -11.10 -29.48
C ASP A 352 -13.97 -10.87 -28.37
N ASN A 353 -13.61 -11.08 -27.11
CA ASN A 353 -14.54 -10.89 -25.98
C ASN A 353 -14.36 -9.56 -25.24
N ILE A 354 -13.52 -8.65 -25.73
CA ILE A 354 -13.44 -7.27 -25.21
C ILE A 354 -14.81 -6.58 -25.13
N PRO A 355 -15.75 -6.71 -26.10
CA PRO A 355 -17.07 -6.07 -25.98
C PRO A 355 -17.86 -6.58 -24.77
N ALA A 356 -17.92 -7.91 -24.59
CA ALA A 356 -18.61 -8.53 -23.46
C ALA A 356 -17.94 -8.17 -22.12
N MET A 357 -16.61 -8.14 -22.08
CA MET A 357 -15.87 -7.71 -20.90
C MET A 357 -16.15 -6.24 -20.56
N ALA A 358 -16.24 -5.36 -21.57
CA ALA A 358 -16.54 -3.96 -21.38
C ALA A 358 -17.93 -3.74 -20.75
N GLU A 359 -18.92 -4.52 -21.19
CA GLU A 359 -20.27 -4.52 -20.61
C GLU A 359 -20.27 -5.06 -19.17
N GLN A 360 -19.58 -6.18 -18.92
CA GLN A 360 -19.60 -6.85 -17.61
C GLN A 360 -18.81 -6.10 -16.53
N PHE A 361 -17.55 -5.74 -16.81
CA PHE A 361 -16.63 -5.23 -15.79
C PHE A 361 -16.61 -3.70 -15.72
N GLY A 362 -16.90 -3.03 -16.83
CA GLY A 362 -16.87 -1.57 -16.92
C GLY A 362 -15.47 -0.97 -16.74
N GLU A 363 -15.43 0.35 -16.60
CA GLU A 363 -14.18 1.09 -16.58
C GLU A 363 -13.35 0.87 -15.32
N ASP A 364 -13.97 0.68 -14.16
CA ASP A 364 -13.29 0.51 -12.87
C ASP A 364 -12.82 -0.92 -12.65
N SER A 365 -12.02 -1.41 -13.60
CA SER A 365 -11.41 -2.73 -13.58
C SER A 365 -9.99 -2.70 -14.16
N ILE A 366 -9.20 -3.73 -13.85
CA ILE A 366 -7.91 -3.99 -14.49
C ILE A 366 -8.06 -5.23 -15.37
N TYR A 367 -7.84 -5.08 -16.67
CA TYR A 367 -7.81 -6.18 -17.60
C TYR A 367 -6.43 -6.82 -17.59
N LEU A 368 -6.29 -7.96 -16.90
CA LEU A 368 -5.05 -8.73 -16.88
C LEU A 368 -4.98 -9.69 -18.07
N ILE A 369 -4.42 -9.19 -19.17
CA ILE A 369 -4.31 -9.93 -20.44
C ILE A 369 -2.90 -10.50 -20.56
N GLY A 370 -2.79 -11.83 -20.51
CA GLY A 370 -1.51 -12.53 -20.61
C GLY A 370 -1.21 -13.03 -22.03
N SER A 371 -1.55 -14.30 -22.29
CA SER A 371 -1.11 -14.99 -23.51
C SER A 371 -1.71 -14.39 -24.76
N ALA A 372 -2.93 -13.85 -24.68
CA ALA A 372 -3.61 -13.24 -25.81
C ALA A 372 -2.85 -12.03 -26.37
N LEU A 373 -2.22 -11.21 -25.52
CA LEU A 373 -1.35 -10.11 -25.95
C LEU A 373 -0.12 -10.64 -26.69
N ILE A 374 0.55 -11.64 -26.11
CA ILE A 374 1.77 -12.23 -26.68
C ILE A 374 1.50 -12.93 -28.02
N SER A 375 0.33 -13.56 -28.18
CA SER A 375 -0.05 -14.26 -29.41
C SER A 375 -0.62 -13.34 -30.49
N HIS A 376 -1.05 -12.12 -30.14
CA HIS A 376 -1.72 -11.21 -31.07
C HIS A 376 -0.74 -10.59 -32.08
N SER A 377 0.45 -10.23 -31.60
CA SER A 377 1.50 -9.63 -32.43
C SER A 377 2.86 -10.18 -32.03
N SER A 378 3.78 -10.29 -33.01
CA SER A 378 5.18 -10.63 -32.76
C SER A 378 5.93 -9.52 -32.01
N ASP A 379 5.39 -8.30 -32.01
CA ASP A 379 5.87 -7.18 -31.20
C ASP A 379 4.84 -6.84 -30.11
N LEU A 380 5.19 -7.14 -28.86
CA LEU A 380 4.37 -6.86 -27.69
C LEU A 380 4.02 -5.36 -27.57
N GLN A 381 4.88 -4.45 -28.02
CA GLN A 381 4.59 -3.02 -27.99
C GLN A 381 3.43 -2.66 -28.93
N VAL A 382 3.45 -3.23 -30.14
CA VAL A 382 2.38 -3.06 -31.13
C VAL A 382 1.09 -3.69 -30.62
N GLY A 383 1.16 -4.95 -30.16
CA GLY A 383 -0.01 -5.67 -29.66
C GLY A 383 -0.67 -4.99 -28.45
N THR A 384 0.14 -4.42 -27.54
CA THR A 384 -0.39 -3.65 -26.40
C THR A 384 -1.16 -2.42 -26.87
N ARG A 385 -0.63 -1.69 -27.86
CA ARG A 385 -1.29 -0.52 -28.43
C ARG A 385 -2.61 -0.88 -29.11
N GLU A 386 -2.63 -1.97 -29.87
CA GLU A 386 -3.84 -2.45 -30.57
C GLU A 386 -4.93 -2.87 -29.59
N PHE A 387 -4.58 -3.58 -28.51
CA PHE A 387 -5.54 -3.94 -27.45
C PHE A 387 -6.10 -2.70 -26.77
N LEU A 388 -5.26 -1.71 -26.44
CA LEU A 388 -5.73 -0.45 -25.88
C LEU A 388 -6.69 0.26 -26.83
N GLN A 389 -6.32 0.43 -28.10
CA GLN A 389 -7.20 1.03 -29.10
C GLN A 389 -8.55 0.32 -29.20
N LYS A 390 -8.56 -1.02 -29.11
CA LYS A 390 -9.80 -1.79 -29.11
C LYS A 390 -10.63 -1.57 -27.85
N ILE A 391 -10.00 -1.54 -26.67
CA ILE A 391 -10.69 -1.20 -25.41
C ILE A 391 -11.30 0.20 -25.51
N GLU A 392 -10.53 1.17 -26.01
CA GLU A 392 -10.93 2.58 -26.15
C GLU A 392 -12.10 2.81 -27.11
N GLN A 393 -12.46 1.84 -27.96
CA GLN A 393 -13.68 1.92 -28.76
C GLN A 393 -14.96 1.84 -27.93
N TYR A 394 -14.89 1.32 -26.70
CA TYR A 394 -16.03 1.10 -25.80
C TYR A 394 -16.04 2.08 -24.61
N PHE A 395 -15.03 2.94 -24.49
CA PHE A 395 -14.77 3.75 -23.30
C PHE A 395 -14.29 5.16 -23.68
N GLN A 396 -14.47 6.14 -22.80
CA GLN A 396 -14.05 7.53 -23.02
C GLN A 396 -12.78 7.85 -22.24
N THR A 397 -11.63 7.44 -22.77
CA THR A 397 -10.35 7.64 -22.11
C THR A 397 -10.01 9.12 -21.92
N ARG A 398 -9.56 9.45 -20.71
CA ARG A 398 -9.01 10.76 -20.38
C ARG A 398 -7.65 10.57 -19.72
N HIS A 399 -6.67 11.34 -20.19
CA HIS A 399 -5.34 11.38 -19.62
C HIS A 399 -5.15 12.68 -18.84
N THR A 400 -4.62 12.54 -17.64
CA THR A 400 -4.16 13.66 -16.79
C THR A 400 -2.67 13.51 -16.60
N THR A 401 -1.99 14.58 -16.19
CA THR A 401 -0.61 14.45 -15.71
C THR A 401 -0.64 13.50 -14.53
N PRO A 402 0.08 12.37 -14.58
CA PRO A 402 0.15 11.45 -13.46
C PRO A 402 0.52 12.25 -12.20
N GLN A 403 -0.23 12.08 -11.12
CA GLN A 403 0.20 12.55 -9.81
C GLN A 403 1.31 11.61 -9.33
N SER A 404 2.47 11.66 -9.98
CA SER A 404 3.66 11.19 -9.31
C SER A 404 3.90 12.18 -8.18
N ALA A 405 4.06 11.66 -6.97
CA ALA A 405 4.86 12.35 -5.98
C ALA A 405 6.26 12.46 -6.57
N PHE A 406 6.51 13.43 -7.46
CA PHE A 406 7.82 14.04 -7.56
C PHE A 406 8.04 14.76 -6.24
N GLN A 407 8.20 14.00 -5.16
CA GLN A 407 9.00 14.51 -4.08
C GLN A 407 10.41 14.47 -4.59
N SER A 408 10.96 15.65 -4.78
CA SER A 408 12.41 15.76 -4.86
C SER A 408 13.00 15.03 -3.65
N ALA A 409 14.12 14.31 -3.81
CA ALA A 409 14.88 13.81 -2.67
C ALA A 409 15.25 14.95 -1.70
N CYS A 410 15.21 16.20 -2.21
CA CYS A 410 15.39 17.43 -1.50
C CYS A 410 14.14 17.97 -0.79
N GLU A 411 12.94 17.36 -0.90
CA GLU A 411 11.67 17.89 -0.38
C GLU A 411 11.07 17.03 0.74
N VAL A 412 10.57 17.68 1.81
CA VAL A 412 9.89 17.00 2.94
C VAL A 412 8.51 16.47 2.48
N PRO A 413 8.11 15.23 2.86
CA PRO A 413 6.79 14.71 2.54
C PRO A 413 5.65 15.58 3.09
N PRO A 414 4.52 15.72 2.35
CA PRO A 414 3.34 16.43 2.86
C PRO A 414 2.82 15.90 4.20
N SER A 415 3.06 14.62 4.51
CA SER A 415 2.65 13.98 5.76
C SER A 415 3.50 14.34 6.98
N GLN A 416 4.65 15.01 6.81
CA GLN A 416 5.56 15.44 7.88
C GLN A 416 5.55 16.95 8.11
N ALA A 417 4.84 17.72 7.28
CA ALA A 417 4.71 19.16 7.47
C ALA A 417 3.80 19.45 8.68
N ASN A 418 4.35 20.02 9.74
CA ASN A 418 3.57 20.51 10.88
C ASN A 418 2.46 21.47 10.38
N ALA A 419 1.21 21.14 10.68
CA ALA A 419 0.00 21.87 10.26
C ALA A 419 -0.09 23.33 10.79
N SER A 420 0.90 23.80 11.55
CA SER A 420 0.94 25.12 12.17
C SER A 420 1.73 26.17 11.40
N THR A 421 2.45 25.81 10.32
CA THR A 421 3.19 26.79 9.51
C THR A 421 2.30 27.32 8.39
N PRO A 422 2.01 28.64 8.32
CA PRO A 422 1.19 29.21 7.27
C PRO A 422 1.73 28.80 5.89
N GLN A 423 0.82 28.34 5.04
CA GLN A 423 1.08 27.95 3.66
C GLN A 423 1.36 29.21 2.82
N ALA A 424 2.53 29.81 3.00
CA ALA A 424 2.98 30.89 2.14
C ALA A 424 3.39 30.30 0.79
N ASP A 425 2.92 30.90 -0.30
CA ASP A 425 3.43 30.64 -1.65
C ASP A 425 4.94 30.91 -1.67
N LEU A 426 5.75 29.84 -1.62
CA LEU A 426 7.19 29.95 -1.74
C LEU A 426 7.53 30.12 -3.22
N ALA A 427 7.57 31.37 -3.67
CA ALA A 427 8.14 31.72 -4.97
C ALA A 427 9.62 31.30 -5.04
N THR A 428 10.14 31.02 -6.23
CA THR A 428 11.57 30.80 -6.46
C THR A 428 12.40 31.94 -5.88
N GLN A 429 13.33 31.65 -4.96
CA GLN A 429 14.18 32.64 -4.31
C GLN A 429 15.63 32.54 -4.80
N ARG A 430 16.28 33.69 -4.97
CA ARG A 430 17.74 33.79 -5.15
C ARG A 430 18.34 34.44 -3.91
N LEU A 431 19.24 33.75 -3.22
CA LEU A 431 20.05 34.34 -2.16
C LEU A 431 21.29 34.99 -2.78
N ALA A 432 21.36 36.32 -2.76
CA ALA A 432 22.54 37.04 -3.24
C ALA A 432 23.71 36.88 -2.24
N PHE A 433 24.84 36.37 -2.73
CA PHE A 433 26.09 36.28 -1.99
C PHE A 433 26.81 37.63 -2.01
N ASN A 434 27.31 38.05 -0.84
CA ASN A 434 28.17 39.22 -0.69
C ASN A 434 29.63 38.80 -0.45
N PRO A 435 30.63 39.61 -0.89
CA PRO A 435 32.05 39.28 -0.74
C PRO A 435 32.55 39.08 0.69
N ASP A 436 31.80 39.53 1.70
CA ASP A 436 32.09 39.34 3.12
C ASP A 436 31.59 38.00 3.68
N PHE A 437 31.12 37.10 2.81
CA PHE A 437 30.50 35.82 3.16
C PHE A 437 29.19 35.99 3.95
N SER A 438 28.40 37.01 3.59
CA SER A 438 27.03 37.19 4.04
C SER A 438 26.00 36.97 2.90
N TRP A 439 24.73 36.75 3.29
CA TRP A 439 23.61 36.59 2.36
C TRP A 439 22.43 37.45 2.79
N GLU A 440 21.78 38.09 1.81
CA GLU A 440 20.61 38.93 2.05
C GLU A 440 19.47 38.12 2.72
N GLY A 441 18.91 38.66 3.80
CA GLY A 441 17.81 38.03 4.53
C GLY A 441 18.19 36.77 5.33
N ARG A 442 19.49 36.47 5.48
CA ARG A 442 20.01 35.31 6.25
C ARG A 442 21.08 35.80 7.24
N PRO A 443 20.70 36.38 8.39
CA PRO A 443 21.64 36.95 9.34
C PRO A 443 22.55 35.89 9.98
N ALA A 444 23.78 36.30 10.31
CA ALA A 444 24.68 35.48 11.12
C ALA A 444 24.11 35.35 12.54
N VAL A 445 24.04 34.12 13.04
CA VAL A 445 23.69 33.83 14.44
C VAL A 445 24.85 33.15 15.14
N ARG A 446 24.88 33.25 16.47
CA ARG A 446 25.81 32.48 17.30
C ARG A 446 25.55 30.98 17.09
N TYR A 447 26.61 30.17 17.03
CA TYR A 447 26.56 28.75 16.71
C TYR A 447 25.50 27.96 17.51
N LYS A 448 25.60 27.98 18.85
CA LYS A 448 24.63 27.35 19.76
C LYS A 448 24.16 28.35 20.81
N ALA A 449 22.89 28.24 21.19
CA ALA A 449 22.27 29.05 22.22
C ALA A 449 22.46 28.45 23.62
N ASP A 450 22.62 27.13 23.73
CA ASP A 450 22.93 26.43 24.97
C ASP A 450 24.43 26.10 25.06
N GLU A 451 25.06 26.47 26.17
CA GLU A 451 26.51 26.25 26.41
C GLU A 451 26.78 24.84 26.97
N LYS A 452 25.97 23.85 26.57
CA LYS A 452 26.10 22.46 27.08
C LYS A 452 27.39 21.79 26.65
N LEU A 453 27.87 22.11 25.45
CA LEU A 453 29.16 21.68 24.93
C LEU A 453 29.99 22.92 24.60
N PRO A 454 31.29 22.95 24.96
CA PRO A 454 32.13 24.11 24.75
C PRO A 454 32.40 24.34 23.26
N PHE A 455 32.30 25.59 22.83
CA PHE A 455 32.71 26.07 21.50
C PHE A 455 33.25 27.50 21.65
N ARG A 456 34.05 27.96 20.68
CA ARG A 456 34.66 29.29 20.68
C ARG A 456 34.60 29.95 19.31
N ASP A 457 34.12 31.19 19.28
CA ASP A 457 34.16 32.11 18.13
C ASP A 457 33.63 31.50 16.81
N VAL A 458 32.46 30.85 16.91
CA VAL A 458 31.75 30.26 15.77
C VAL A 458 30.43 30.97 15.52
N THR A 459 30.19 31.36 14.26
CA THR A 459 28.92 31.87 13.77
C THR A 459 28.33 30.93 12.71
N ARG A 460 27.01 31.03 12.52
CA ARG A 460 26.25 30.20 11.58
C ARG A 460 25.21 31.05 10.83
N HIS A 461 25.04 30.77 9.55
CA HIS A 461 23.90 31.21 8.75
C HIS A 461 23.05 29.99 8.37
N GLU A 462 21.75 30.06 8.62
CA GLU A 462 20.76 29.07 8.17
C GLU A 462 20.27 29.48 6.79
N LEU A 463 20.87 28.95 5.70
CA LEU A 463 20.64 29.46 4.35
C LEU A 463 19.33 28.95 3.75
N ILE A 464 19.11 27.63 3.80
CA ILE A 464 17.91 26.94 3.27
C ILE A 464 17.40 25.92 4.29
N GLY A 465 16.08 25.81 4.45
CA GLY A 465 15.39 24.77 5.23
C GLY A 465 14.69 25.32 6.48
N ARG A 466 15.33 26.26 7.19
CA ARG A 466 14.77 26.88 8.42
C ARG A 466 14.02 28.19 8.19
N ASN A 467 13.85 28.65 6.95
CA ASN A 467 13.18 29.92 6.63
C ASN A 467 11.85 29.71 5.88
N GLY A 468 11.26 28.52 6.01
CA GLY A 468 9.99 28.15 5.40
C GLY A 468 10.13 27.33 4.12
N GLU A 469 11.33 27.15 3.58
CA GLU A 469 11.56 26.25 2.43
C GLU A 469 11.20 24.81 2.77
N ARG A 470 10.58 24.09 1.82
CA ARG A 470 10.19 22.69 2.00
C ARG A 470 11.33 21.76 1.61
N THR A 471 12.45 21.81 2.33
CA THR A 471 13.60 20.96 2.03
C THR A 471 13.81 19.86 3.06
N SER A 472 14.10 18.64 2.59
CA SER A 472 14.45 17.48 3.43
C SER A 472 15.81 17.61 4.10
N PHE A 473 16.57 18.64 3.74
CA PHE A 473 17.86 19.00 4.33
C PHE A 473 17.88 20.49 4.71
N ASP A 474 18.77 20.84 5.63
CA ASP A 474 19.18 22.21 5.92
C ASP A 474 20.55 22.47 5.26
N LEU A 475 20.67 23.57 4.49
CA LEU A 475 21.96 24.09 4.03
C LEU A 475 22.39 25.23 4.94
N ARG A 476 23.57 25.08 5.54
CA ARG A 476 24.10 26.03 6.52
C ARG A 476 25.49 26.47 6.12
N TYR A 477 25.82 27.73 6.43
CA TYR A 477 27.19 28.22 6.37
C TYR A 477 27.69 28.48 7.79
N PHE A 478 28.93 28.10 8.06
CA PHE A 478 29.59 28.35 9.34
C PHE A 478 30.86 29.15 9.10
N GLU A 479 31.18 30.02 10.05
CA GLU A 479 32.46 30.72 10.09
C GLU A 479 33.08 30.62 11.48
N ILE A 480 34.35 30.22 11.51
CA ILE A 480 35.17 30.06 12.71
C ILE A 480 36.29 31.10 12.66
N ALA A 481 36.33 32.01 13.62
CA ALA A 481 37.39 33.01 13.72
C ALA A 481 38.76 32.36 14.02
N PRO A 482 39.88 33.06 13.79
CA PRO A 482 41.22 32.58 14.17
C PRO A 482 41.28 32.09 15.62
N GLY A 483 41.73 30.85 15.83
CA GLY A 483 41.73 30.17 17.13
C GLY A 483 40.38 29.62 17.58
N GLY A 484 39.28 29.86 16.88
CA GLY A 484 37.96 29.33 17.20
C GLY A 484 37.84 27.82 16.98
N TYR A 485 36.79 27.22 17.54
CA TYR A 485 36.44 25.81 17.36
C TYR A 485 34.95 25.55 17.63
N SER A 486 34.38 24.62 16.87
CA SER A 486 33.05 24.04 17.12
C SER A 486 33.08 23.06 18.30
N SER A 487 31.91 22.65 18.79
CA SER A 487 31.84 21.65 19.86
C SER A 487 32.40 20.30 19.39
N LEU A 488 33.12 19.62 20.28
CA LEU A 488 33.50 18.22 20.09
C LEU A 488 32.29 17.34 20.42
N GLU A 489 31.75 16.65 19.43
CA GLU A 489 30.47 15.94 19.55
C GLU A 489 30.36 14.73 18.62
N LYS A 490 29.33 13.90 18.86
CA LYS A 490 28.90 12.80 17.98
C LYS A 490 27.37 12.73 17.91
N HIS A 491 26.83 12.16 16.83
CA HIS A 491 25.38 12.00 16.61
C HIS A 491 25.10 11.10 15.40
N GLN A 492 23.86 10.67 15.22
CA GLN A 492 23.44 9.76 14.14
C GLN A 492 23.38 10.44 12.77
N HIS A 493 22.93 11.69 12.68
CA HIS A 493 22.91 12.39 11.39
C HIS A 493 24.33 12.59 10.82
N THR A 494 24.44 12.60 9.50
CA THR A 494 25.71 12.76 8.80
C THR A 494 25.99 14.22 8.47
N HIS A 495 27.25 14.57 8.21
CA HIS A 495 27.59 15.88 7.63
C HIS A 495 28.26 15.72 6.27
N THR A 496 27.86 16.57 5.33
CA THR A 496 28.66 16.88 4.15
C THR A 496 29.18 18.30 4.28
N ILE A 497 30.49 18.44 4.43
CA ILE A 497 31.20 19.71 4.66
C ILE A 497 31.89 20.12 3.36
N ILE A 498 31.77 21.39 2.98
CA ILE A 498 32.43 21.97 1.81
C ILE A 498 33.19 23.21 2.26
N GLY A 499 34.52 23.16 2.24
CA GLY A 499 35.36 24.32 2.57
C GLY A 499 35.19 25.42 1.53
N VAL A 500 35.08 26.68 1.93
CA VAL A 500 34.90 27.80 0.98
C VAL A 500 35.66 29.09 1.34
N ARG A 501 36.12 29.24 2.59
CA ARG A 501 36.90 30.40 3.04
C ARG A 501 38.03 29.94 3.95
N GLY A 502 39.25 30.42 3.69
CA GLY A 502 40.41 30.10 4.52
C GLY A 502 40.71 28.60 4.59
N GLU A 503 41.52 28.21 5.57
CA GLU A 503 41.90 26.83 5.84
C GLU A 503 41.48 26.47 7.27
N GLY A 504 40.88 25.29 7.43
CA GLY A 504 40.46 24.76 8.73
C GLY A 504 40.92 23.33 8.96
N LEU A 505 40.72 22.85 10.18
CA LEU A 505 41.04 21.48 10.56
C LEU A 505 39.77 20.74 11.00
N LEU A 506 39.47 19.63 10.34
CA LEU A 506 38.47 18.66 10.78
C LEU A 506 39.17 17.57 11.59
N LYS A 507 38.92 17.55 12.90
CA LYS A 507 39.40 16.51 13.81
C LYS A 507 38.33 15.42 13.90
N LEU A 508 38.74 14.17 13.80
CA LEU A 508 37.87 13.00 13.85
C LEU A 508 38.46 11.97 14.82
N THR A 509 37.60 11.21 15.50
CA THR A 509 37.99 9.95 16.12
C THR A 509 37.31 8.82 15.37
N VAL A 510 38.09 8.01 14.67
CA VAL A 510 37.60 6.96 13.77
C VAL A 510 37.82 5.57 14.38
N PRO A 511 36.86 4.64 14.22
CA PRO A 511 37.04 3.26 14.66
C PRO A 511 38.06 2.54 13.78
N VAL A 512 39.02 1.86 14.41
CA VAL A 512 40.03 1.00 13.80
C VAL A 512 39.93 -0.42 14.38
N ILE A 513 40.62 -1.39 13.77
CA ILE A 513 40.51 -2.82 14.14
C ILE A 513 40.76 -3.06 15.65
N ASP A 514 41.65 -2.27 16.27
CA ASP A 514 42.01 -2.36 17.69
C ASP A 514 41.71 -1.06 18.48
N GLY A 515 40.52 -0.47 18.29
CA GLY A 515 40.04 0.64 19.11
C GLY A 515 39.68 1.89 18.29
N GLU A 516 40.09 3.05 18.76
CA GLU A 516 39.80 4.33 18.13
C GLU A 516 41.11 5.08 17.83
N GLN A 517 41.15 5.78 16.69
CA GLN A 517 42.29 6.58 16.27
C GLN A 517 41.84 8.01 15.99
N ASP A 518 42.58 8.98 16.54
CA ASP A 518 42.39 10.39 16.21
C ASP A 518 43.05 10.72 14.87
N GLU A 519 42.27 11.32 13.99
CA GLU A 519 42.69 11.84 12.70
C GLU A 519 42.43 13.35 12.62
N SER A 520 43.21 14.02 11.77
CA SER A 520 43.04 15.44 11.52
C SER A 520 43.24 15.72 10.03
N LEU A 521 42.20 16.24 9.40
CA LEU A 521 42.15 16.55 7.98
C LEU A 521 42.15 18.07 7.81
N THR A 522 43.09 18.58 7.04
CA THR A 522 43.06 19.98 6.57
C THR A 522 41.96 20.12 5.52
N ILE A 523 41.10 21.13 5.68
CA ILE A 523 40.03 21.46 4.75
C ILE A 523 40.35 22.81 4.10
N GLN A 524 40.64 22.78 2.80
CA GLN A 524 40.87 23.97 1.97
C GLN A 524 39.60 24.37 1.19
N PRO A 525 39.57 25.56 0.56
CA PRO A 525 38.45 25.93 -0.30
C PRO A 525 38.25 24.91 -1.43
N HIS A 526 37.00 24.47 -1.60
CA HIS A 526 36.51 23.41 -2.49
C HIS A 526 36.80 21.96 -2.06
N ASP A 527 37.50 21.74 -0.96
CA ASP A 527 37.57 20.40 -0.38
C ASP A 527 36.22 19.99 0.20
N ILE A 528 35.91 18.70 0.08
CA ILE A 528 34.68 18.10 0.56
C ILE A 528 35.04 17.03 1.58
N ALA A 529 34.42 17.09 2.75
CA ALA A 529 34.54 16.08 3.79
C ALA A 529 33.17 15.50 4.15
N TYR A 530 33.15 14.19 4.37
CA TYR A 530 31.98 13.47 4.88
C TYR A 530 32.26 12.99 6.30
N VAL A 531 31.36 13.30 7.22
CA VAL A 531 31.41 12.79 8.59
C VAL A 531 30.30 11.76 8.75
N ALA A 532 30.70 10.51 8.99
CA ALA A 532 29.81 9.37 9.12
C ALA A 532 29.00 9.44 10.44
N PRO A 533 27.88 8.68 10.54
CA PRO A 533 27.12 8.58 11.77
C PRO A 533 28.01 8.17 12.94
N MET A 534 27.78 8.79 14.10
CA MET A 534 28.42 8.51 15.39
C MET A 534 29.93 8.73 15.44
N THR A 535 30.56 9.25 14.37
CA THR A 535 31.95 9.69 14.40
C THR A 535 32.09 10.90 15.31
N VAL A 536 32.99 10.84 16.29
CA VAL A 536 33.33 12.01 17.12
C VAL A 536 34.09 12.99 16.23
N HIS A 537 33.67 14.25 16.21
CA HIS A 537 34.25 15.25 15.34
C HIS A 537 34.27 16.66 15.94
N GLN A 538 35.23 17.47 15.47
CA GLN A 538 35.33 18.89 15.76
C GLN A 538 35.99 19.62 14.59
N LEU A 539 35.37 20.72 14.14
CA LEU A 539 36.01 21.70 13.26
C LEU A 539 36.69 22.80 14.07
N ALA A 540 37.92 23.14 13.71
CA ALA A 540 38.72 24.17 14.35
C ALA A 540 39.46 25.04 13.33
N ASN A 541 39.78 26.28 13.72
CA ASN A 541 40.59 27.19 12.91
C ASN A 541 41.93 27.47 13.62
N PRO A 542 43.01 26.75 13.26
CA PRO A 542 44.35 27.04 13.78
C PRO A 542 45.06 28.20 13.06
N GLY A 543 44.47 28.72 11.96
CA GLY A 543 45.06 29.74 11.12
C GLY A 543 44.87 31.17 11.63
N THR A 544 45.32 32.14 10.82
CA THR A 544 45.23 33.58 11.10
C THR A 544 44.07 34.29 10.39
N GLU A 545 43.43 33.60 9.43
CA GLU A 545 42.29 34.09 8.67
C GLU A 545 41.01 33.32 9.04
N PRO A 546 39.79 33.87 8.85
CA PRO A 546 38.56 33.14 9.11
C PRO A 546 38.43 31.86 8.27
N PHE A 547 37.98 30.78 8.90
CA PHE A 547 37.68 29.52 8.24
C PHE A 547 36.17 29.38 8.08
N GLY A 548 35.70 29.24 6.84
CA GLY A 548 34.29 29.15 6.52
C GLY A 548 33.97 27.95 5.62
N PHE A 549 32.84 27.30 5.90
CA PHE A 549 32.41 26.09 5.20
C PHE A 549 30.88 25.99 5.12
N PHE A 550 30.40 25.35 4.06
CA PHE A 550 29.01 24.89 4.01
C PHE A 550 28.88 23.53 4.68
N CYS A 551 27.72 23.29 5.28
CA CYS A 551 27.37 22.03 5.91
C CYS A 551 25.93 21.67 5.57
N VAL A 552 25.74 20.52 4.93
CA VAL A 552 24.43 19.94 4.61
C VAL A 552 24.11 18.83 5.62
N VAL A 553 22.91 18.90 6.19
CA VAL A 553 22.38 17.91 7.14
C VAL A 553 20.89 17.69 6.90
N ASP A 554 20.35 16.56 7.35
CA ASP A 554 18.91 16.28 7.29
C ASP A 554 18.10 17.32 8.08
N HIS A 555 16.93 17.72 7.57
CA HIS A 555 16.07 18.73 8.19
C HIS A 555 15.57 18.26 9.56
N ASP A 556 15.10 17.02 9.63
CA ASP A 556 14.77 16.33 10.87
C ASP A 556 15.95 15.45 11.29
N ARG A 557 16.53 15.75 12.45
CA ARG A 557 17.76 15.11 12.92
C ARG A 557 17.84 15.06 14.44
N ASP A 558 18.67 14.17 14.94
CA ASP A 558 18.94 14.00 16.37
C ASP A 558 19.77 15.16 16.97
N VAL A 559 19.71 15.30 18.29
CA VAL A 559 20.46 16.32 19.03
C VAL A 559 21.89 15.82 19.27
N PRO A 560 22.93 16.63 18.99
CA PRO A 560 24.30 16.27 19.28
C PRO A 560 24.56 15.91 20.75
N GLN A 561 25.41 14.92 20.97
CA GLN A 561 25.83 14.46 22.30
C GLN A 561 27.35 14.54 22.47
N ALA A 562 27.80 14.59 23.72
CA ALA A 562 29.22 14.51 24.05
C ALA A 562 29.85 13.20 23.54
N PRO A 563 31.17 13.18 23.26
CA PRO A 563 31.91 12.00 22.83
C PRO A 563 31.73 10.78 23.73
#